data_AF-A0AB74HQV1-F1
#
_entry.id   AF-A0AB74HQV1-F1
#
_cell.length_a   1.000
_cell.length_b   1.000
_cell.length_c   1.000
_cell.angle_alpha   90.00
_cell.angle_beta   90.00
_cell.angle_gamma   90.00
#
_symmetry.space_group_name_H-M   'P 1'
#
loop_
_entity.id
_entity.type
_entity.pdbx_description
1 polymer ?
#
loop_
_entity_poly.entity_id
_entity_poly.type
_entity_poly.pdbx_seq_one_letter_code
_entity_poly.pdbx_strand_id
1 'polypeptide(L)'
;MTKRHYAPLYTTLVLFLVTLLTLFTLNGRVFPNLNLMTAIWVYLALDIALLATLIWGLFSKEKMVRLFSLFANIGLIVPLSIWIFLLLLANGISEA
;
A
#
# COMPACT_ATOMS: atom_id res chain seq x y z
N MET A 1 -23.73 -19.37 -3.98
CA MET A 1 -22.68 -18.59 -4.68
C MET A 1 -22.50 -17.23 -3.99
N THR A 2 -21.96 -17.22 -2.77
CA THR A 2 -21.96 -16.05 -1.85
C THR A 2 -20.60 -15.36 -1.70
N LYS A 3 -19.56 -15.84 -2.39
CA LYS A 3 -18.16 -15.44 -2.14
C LYS A 3 -17.73 -14.06 -2.70
N ARG A 4 -18.54 -13.37 -3.52
CA ARG A 4 -18.13 -12.13 -4.21
C ARG A 4 -18.43 -10.82 -3.48
N HIS A 5 -19.29 -10.80 -2.45
CA HIS A 5 -19.68 -9.53 -1.80
C HIS A 5 -18.60 -8.94 -0.89
N TYR A 6 -17.78 -9.78 -0.24
CA TYR A 6 -16.74 -9.35 0.70
C TYR A 6 -15.33 -9.37 0.12
N ALA A 7 -15.17 -9.63 -1.19
CA ALA A 7 -13.88 -9.66 -1.85
C ALA A 7 -13.05 -8.37 -1.66
N PRO A 8 -13.62 -7.16 -1.75
CA PRO A 8 -12.87 -5.92 -1.52
C PRO A 8 -12.29 -5.84 -0.10
N LEU A 9 -13.02 -6.38 0.87
CA LEU A 9 -12.65 -6.36 2.28
C LEU A 9 -11.47 -7.30 2.55
N TYR A 10 -11.51 -8.54 2.05
CA TYR A 10 -10.38 -9.48 2.13
C TYR A 10 -9.15 -8.95 1.39
N THR A 11 -9.33 -8.33 0.23
CA THR A 11 -8.22 -7.78 -0.56
C THR A 11 -7.56 -6.62 0.18
N THR A 12 -8.35 -5.72 0.76
CA THR A 12 -7.84 -4.62 1.59
C THR A 12 -7.07 -5.16 2.82
N LEU A 13 -7.57 -6.22 3.45
CA LEU A 13 -6.90 -6.87 4.58
C LEU A 13 -5.56 -7.50 4.19
N VAL A 14 -5.50 -8.18 3.05
CA VAL A 14 -4.26 -8.76 2.51
C VAL A 14 -3.27 -7.65 2.17
N LEU A 15 -3.71 -6.60 1.45
CA LEU A 15 -2.86 -5.46 1.14
C LEU A 15 -2.36 -4.77 2.40
N PHE A 16 -3.19 -4.61 3.43
CA PHE A 16 -2.76 -4.06 4.71
C PHE A 16 -1.61 -4.87 5.31
N LEU A 17 -1.74 -6.20 5.39
CA LEU A 17 -0.69 -7.07 5.92
C LEU A 17 0.58 -7.03 5.07
N VAL A 18 0.45 -7.08 3.75
CA VAL A 18 1.58 -7.02 2.82
C VAL A 18 2.31 -5.68 2.95
N THR A 19 1.59 -4.56 2.98
CA THR A 19 2.15 -3.22 3.16
C THR A 19 2.91 -3.10 4.48
N LEU A 20 2.32 -3.59 5.57
CA LEU A 20 2.97 -3.63 6.88
C LEU A 20 4.27 -4.44 6.81
N LEU A 21 4.20 -5.67 6.28
CA LEU A 21 5.38 -6.52 6.12
C LEU A 21 6.46 -5.80 5.31
N THR A 22 6.12 -5.24 4.16
CA THR A 22 7.08 -4.54 3.31
C THR A 22 7.74 -3.35 4.00
N LEU A 23 7.01 -2.55 4.78
CA LEU A 23 7.58 -1.43 5.53
C LEU A 23 8.62 -1.90 6.57
N PHE A 24 8.38 -3.04 7.21
CA PHE A 24 9.31 -3.59 8.20
C PHE A 24 10.47 -4.38 7.59
N THR A 25 10.27 -4.99 6.41
CA THR A 25 11.28 -5.85 5.78
C THR A 25 12.11 -5.15 4.70
N LEU A 26 11.57 -4.21 3.93
CA LEU A 26 12.29 -3.52 2.86
C LEU A 26 13.13 -2.36 3.41
N ASN A 27 14.13 -2.71 4.20
CA ASN A 27 15.14 -1.80 4.72
C ASN A 27 16.54 -2.40 4.60
N GLY A 28 17.57 -1.55 4.71
CA GLY A 28 18.98 -1.98 4.60
C GLY A 28 19.48 -2.88 5.73
N ARG A 29 18.69 -3.09 6.81
CA ARG A 29 19.05 -4.03 7.89
C ARG A 29 18.69 -5.47 7.52
N VAL A 30 17.54 -5.68 6.88
CA VAL A 30 17.06 -7.00 6.49
C VAL A 30 17.59 -7.38 5.11
N PHE A 31 17.62 -6.43 4.16
CA PHE A 31 18.19 -6.62 2.84
C PHE A 31 19.32 -5.60 2.59
N PRO A 32 20.57 -5.91 2.98
CA PRO A 32 21.69 -4.98 2.92
C PRO A 32 22.10 -4.56 1.49
N ASN A 33 21.77 -5.38 0.49
CA ASN A 33 22.06 -5.12 -0.92
C ASN A 33 20.84 -4.64 -1.71
N LEU A 34 19.76 -4.24 -1.04
CA LEU A 34 18.55 -3.81 -1.71
C LEU A 34 18.72 -2.38 -2.25
N ASN A 35 18.58 -2.24 -3.56
CA ASN A 35 18.64 -0.93 -4.20
C ASN A 35 17.45 -0.06 -3.75
N LEU A 36 17.73 1.19 -3.36
CA LEU A 36 16.73 2.16 -2.93
C LEU A 36 15.62 2.33 -3.98
N MET A 37 15.98 2.39 -5.26
CA MET A 37 15.01 2.54 -6.34
C MET A 37 14.09 1.31 -6.46
N THR A 38 14.60 0.11 -6.19
CA THR A 38 13.77 -1.11 -6.15
C THR A 38 12.75 -1.03 -5.01
N ALA A 39 13.14 -0.56 -3.82
CA ALA A 39 12.20 -0.35 -2.72
C ALA A 39 11.11 0.64 -3.10
N ILE A 40 11.48 1.77 -3.71
CA ILE A 40 10.54 2.80 -4.18
C ILE A 40 9.53 2.20 -5.15
N TRP A 41 9.97 1.42 -6.15
CA TRP A 41 9.06 0.76 -7.09
C TRP A 41 8.08 -0.20 -6.41
N VAL A 42 8.52 -0.95 -5.39
CA VAL A 42 7.63 -1.85 -4.64
C VAL A 42 6.58 -1.05 -3.86
N TYR A 43 6.99 0.01 -3.16
CA TYR A 43 6.04 0.87 -2.46
C TYR A 43 5.07 1.55 -3.42
N LEU A 44 5.53 2.02 -4.58
CA LEU A 44 4.66 2.62 -5.61
C LEU A 44 3.61 1.61 -6.12
N ALA A 45 4.01 0.36 -6.36
CA ALA A 45 3.10 -0.70 -6.77
C ALA A 45 2.03 -0.98 -5.69
N LEU A 46 2.42 -0.95 -4.41
CA LEU A 46 1.49 -1.09 -3.29
C LEU A 46 0.52 0.09 -3.20
N ASP A 47 1.00 1.32 -3.40
CA ASP A 47 0.15 2.52 -3.37
C ASP A 47 -0.94 2.45 -4.46
N ILE A 48 -0.54 2.06 -5.68
CA ILE A 48 -1.47 1.86 -6.81
C ILE A 48 -2.48 0.75 -6.50
N ALA A 49 -2.04 -0.36 -5.90
CA ALA A 49 -2.93 -1.45 -5.51
C ALA A 49 -3.95 -1.01 -4.45
N LEU A 50 -3.52 -0.23 -3.45
CA LEU A 50 -4.39 0.35 -2.42
C LEU A 50 -5.40 1.33 -3.02
N LEU A 51 -5.00 2.15 -3.99
CA LEU A 51 -5.91 3.03 -4.73
C LEU A 51 -6.95 2.22 -5.52
N ALA A 52 -6.52 1.16 -6.21
CA ALA A 52 -7.43 0.29 -6.95
C ALA A 52 -8.46 -0.39 -6.01
N THR A 53 -8.02 -0.88 -4.84
CA THR A 53 -8.93 -1.47 -3.85
C THR A 53 -9.82 -0.45 -3.17
N LEU A 54 -9.35 0.78 -2.97
CA LEU A 54 -10.18 1.87 -2.49
C LEU A 54 -11.32 2.16 -3.46
N ILE A 55 -11.00 2.36 -4.73
CA ILE A 55 -12.00 2.60 -5.78
C ILE A 55 -13.00 1.43 -5.82
N TRP A 56 -12.51 0.19 -5.79
CA TRP A 56 -13.39 -0.98 -5.79
C TRP A 56 -14.29 -1.07 -4.54
N GLY A 57 -13.74 -0.82 -3.35
CA GLY A 57 -14.47 -0.81 -2.09
C GLY A 57 -15.51 0.31 -2.01
N LEU A 58 -15.24 1.45 -2.64
CA LEU A 58 -16.20 2.55 -2.76
C LEU A 58 -17.40 2.19 -3.63
N PHE A 59 -17.24 1.32 -4.64
CA PHE A 59 -18.37 0.82 -5.44
C PHE A 59 -19.20 -0.28 -4.76
N SER A 60 -18.86 -0.69 -3.53
CA SER A 60 -19.65 -1.68 -2.79
C SER A 60 -21.03 -1.14 -2.38
N LYS A 61 -22.05 -1.99 -2.45
CA LYS A 61 -23.43 -1.66 -2.03
C LYS A 61 -23.58 -1.60 -0.50
N GLU A 62 -22.69 -2.29 0.21
CA GLU A 62 -22.73 -2.39 1.67
C GLU A 62 -22.04 -1.19 2.32
N LYS A 63 -22.78 -0.40 3.11
CA LYS A 63 -22.26 0.81 3.78
C LYS A 63 -21.04 0.51 4.66
N MET A 64 -21.05 -0.63 5.36
CA MET A 64 -19.92 -1.06 6.21
C MET A 64 -18.67 -1.37 5.41
N VAL A 65 -18.80 -2.07 4.28
CA VAL A 65 -17.66 -2.42 3.40
C VAL A 65 -17.06 -1.15 2.80
N ARG A 66 -17.90 -0.21 2.37
CA ARG A 66 -17.46 1.09 1.85
C ARG A 66 -16.67 1.88 2.90
N LEU A 67 -17.20 1.98 4.12
CA LEU A 67 -16.57 2.75 5.19
C LEU A 67 -15.24 2.14 5.64
N PHE A 68 -15.20 0.82 5.82
CA PHE A 68 -13.97 0.10 6.13
C PHE A 68 -12.91 0.29 5.04
N SER A 69 -13.29 0.11 3.77
CA SER A 69 -12.37 0.27 2.64
C SER A 69 -11.83 1.70 2.57
N LEU A 70 -12.68 2.71 2.81
CA LEU A 70 -12.26 4.10 2.83
C LEU A 70 -11.19 4.34 3.91
N PHE A 71 -11.48 4.02 5.17
CA PHE A 71 -10.55 4.30 6.27
C PHE A 71 -9.28 3.46 6.20
N ALA A 72 -9.39 2.17 5.88
CA ALA A 72 -8.24 1.28 5.81
C ALA A 72 -7.29 1.65 4.66
N ASN A 73 -7.81 1.92 3.45
CA ASN A 73 -6.95 2.29 2.33
C ASN A 73 -6.37 3.70 2.51
N ILE A 74 -7.16 4.70 2.90
CA ILE A 74 -6.64 6.06 3.12
C ILE A 74 -5.58 6.07 4.22
N GLY A 75 -5.82 5.35 5.31
CA GLY A 75 -4.88 5.23 6.43
C GLY A 75 -3.53 4.60 6.04
N LEU A 76 -3.48 3.84 4.95
CA LEU A 76 -2.23 3.29 4.41
C LEU A 76 -1.63 4.16 3.30
N ILE A 77 -2.46 4.65 2.37
CA ILE A 77 -2.02 5.45 1.22
C ILE A 77 -1.28 6.69 1.71
N VAL A 78 -1.87 7.48 2.61
CA VAL A 78 -1.28 8.74 3.06
C VAL A 78 0.15 8.57 3.61
N PRO A 79 0.40 7.72 4.63
CA PRO A 79 1.76 7.53 5.13
C PRO A 79 2.68 6.87 4.11
N LEU A 80 2.18 5.97 3.27
CA LEU A 80 2.99 5.30 2.25
C LEU A 80 3.43 6.28 1.16
N SER A 81 2.55 7.17 0.68
CA SER A 81 2.89 8.21 -0.29
C SER A 81 3.90 9.21 0.29
N ILE A 82 3.75 9.59 1.57
CA ILE A 82 4.77 10.42 2.26
C ILE A 82 6.11 9.69 2.31
N TRP A 83 6.11 8.40 2.65
CA TRP A 83 7.33 7.59 2.69
C TRP A 83 8.01 7.49 1.33
N ILE A 84 7.25 7.23 0.26
CA ILE A 84 7.74 7.21 -1.12
C ILE A 84 8.39 8.54 -1.49
N PHE A 85 7.75 9.66 -1.16
CA PHE A 85 8.29 10.99 -1.41
C PHE A 85 9.64 11.21 -0.71
N LEU A 86 9.75 10.81 0.56
CA LEU A 86 11.00 10.90 1.32
C LEU A 86 12.10 9.99 0.72
N LEU A 87 11.76 8.78 0.27
CA LEU A 87 12.72 7.88 -0.37
C LEU A 87 13.19 8.43 -1.73
N LEU A 88 12.29 9.01 -2.52
CA LEU A 88 12.64 9.66 -3.78
C LEU A 88 13.57 10.85 -3.55
N LEU A 89 13.29 11.67 -2.52
CA LEU A 89 14.17 12.76 -2.12
C LEU A 89 15.55 12.25 -1.71
N ALA A 90 15.61 11.18 -0.91
CA ALA A 90 16.87 10.55 -0.52
C ALA A 90 17.64 9.99 -1.72
N ASN A 91 16.95 9.41 -2.70
CA ASN A 91 17.57 8.91 -3.93
C ASN A 91 18.17 10.06 -4.76
N GLY A 92 17.42 11.16 -4.92
CA GLY A 92 17.91 12.34 -5.63
C GLY A 92 19.12 13.00 -4.97
N ILE A 93 19.20 13.00 -3.63
CA ILE A 93 20.38 13.48 -2.89
C ILE A 93 21.56 12.50 -3.01
N SER A 94 21.30 11.18 -3.08
CA SER A 94 22.35 10.16 -3.16
C SER A 94 22.98 10.05 -4.55
N GLU A 95 22.27 10.42 -5.61
CA GLU A 95 22.76 10.35 -7.00
C GLU A 95 23.42 11.67 -7.48
N ALA A 96 23.28 12.77 -6.73
CA ALA A 96 23.88 14.07 -7.03
C ALA A 96 25.30 14.21 -6.44
#